data_AF-T0QCL7-F1
#
_entry.id   AF-T0QCL7-F1
#
_cell.length_a   1.000
_cell.length_b   1.000
_cell.length_c   1.000
_cell.angle_alpha   90.00
_cell.angle_beta   90.00
_cell.angle_gamma   90.00
#
_symmetry.space_group_name_H-M   'P 1'
#
loop_
_entity.id
_entity.type
_entity.pdbx_description
1 polymer ?
#
loop_
_entity_poly.entity_id
_entity_poly.type
_entity_poly.pdbx_seq_one_letter_code
_entity_poly.pdbx_strand_id
1 'polypeptide(L)'
;MRAAATERKRPESGAQDPLKQTQRALAEAQKTIAEQQQREKELKKLLELQSLVESGDGTNALLEAKTQALNNIHSQKVRSLMKSIHQLQEQVGVMKAQDNEHRRSALIQSLRKKQREQDLLIDVLKEALATKAPEFQDSLPLVNEFVLKKTLSGPKRFRPKTREELELEFLDLDKKYKRAVQSLKSTKAAMTSNAKEEVSPQDNGDVCEDGEAKSIAANDAEAVKTLQEEVDRLRIAIASKDVNLHAQLTEIETLHQQLAQLTAIQDKYDRAKQKYAASKEALEKTQHDSIQLIQEKEKESEARAQAEAELVFFKEAHANDVAQSDREKLDLLERIKAMHAHEIDLQTQLEDQQKKWCLDRSHLHAQLRALEKQLQTATDEAQTARAATDTLLQAKESMSQKIVELNAALAAATAAKVVVATSSAPGPSAQELAVQQVTWQQAIDERDLKLRALDKQVLAAKLLARQSKKEKEQMLQQIDKLRTLLADAAPKTEASALLSQLKASTERPSTDGSGS
;
A
#
# COMPACT_ATOMS: atom_id res chain seq x y z
N MET A 1 0.86 -38.49 -48.73
CA MET A 1 0.40 -37.70 -47.57
C MET A 1 1.63 -37.20 -46.83
N ARG A 2 1.85 -35.88 -46.79
CA ARG A 2 2.99 -35.23 -46.12
C ARG A 2 2.74 -35.19 -44.62
N ALA A 3 3.67 -35.73 -43.84
CA ALA A 3 3.66 -35.66 -42.39
C ALA A 3 4.06 -34.25 -41.94
N ALA A 4 3.19 -33.60 -41.16
CA ALA A 4 3.49 -32.35 -40.46
C ALA A 4 3.69 -32.68 -38.97
N ALA A 5 4.95 -32.79 -38.56
CA ALA A 5 5.34 -32.86 -37.17
C ALA A 5 5.00 -31.53 -36.47
N THR A 6 4.14 -31.58 -35.46
CA THR A 6 3.84 -30.44 -34.59
C THR A 6 4.71 -30.55 -33.35
N GLU A 7 5.81 -29.82 -33.35
CA GLU A 7 6.63 -29.56 -32.16
C GLU A 7 5.79 -28.87 -31.09
N ARG A 8 5.50 -29.60 -30.00
CA ARG A 8 5.00 -29.02 -28.76
C ARG A 8 6.14 -28.26 -28.06
N LYS A 9 6.22 -26.94 -28.27
CA LYS A 9 7.01 -26.04 -27.41
C LYS A 9 6.42 -26.06 -26.00
N ARG A 10 7.19 -26.57 -25.04
CA ARG A 10 6.92 -26.42 -23.59
C ARG A 10 7.04 -24.94 -23.20
N PRO A 11 6.26 -24.45 -22.22
CA PRO A 11 6.41 -23.09 -21.70
C PRO A 11 7.55 -23.08 -20.65
N GLU A 12 8.79 -22.84 -21.10
CA GLU A 12 9.94 -22.59 -20.21
C GLU A 12 10.02 -21.12 -19.72
N SER A 13 8.89 -20.42 -19.60
CA SER A 13 8.88 -18.97 -19.35
C SER A 13 8.85 -18.55 -17.88
N GLY A 14 8.61 -19.47 -16.92
CA GLY A 14 8.44 -19.11 -15.51
C GLY A 14 9.74 -18.82 -14.74
N ALA A 15 10.82 -19.58 -15.01
CA ALA A 15 12.07 -19.46 -14.26
C ALA A 15 13.08 -18.46 -14.87
N GLN A 16 12.90 -18.09 -16.15
CA GLN A 16 13.79 -17.15 -16.82
C GLN A 16 13.47 -15.68 -16.53
N ASP A 17 12.23 -15.35 -16.17
CA ASP A 17 11.80 -13.97 -15.91
C ASP A 17 12.39 -13.33 -14.64
N PRO A 18 12.49 -14.02 -13.47
CA PRO A 18 13.11 -13.41 -12.29
C PRO A 18 14.63 -13.23 -12.46
N LEU A 19 15.30 -14.16 -13.15
CA LEU A 19 16.71 -14.04 -13.49
C LEU A 19 16.98 -12.89 -14.48
N LYS A 20 16.10 -12.68 -15.46
CA LYS A 20 16.21 -11.54 -16.38
C LYS A 20 15.89 -10.20 -15.69
N GLN A 21 14.94 -10.18 -14.76
CA GLN A 21 14.65 -8.99 -13.96
C GLN A 21 15.82 -8.61 -13.03
N THR A 22 16.41 -9.59 -12.34
CA THR A 22 17.58 -9.36 -11.48
C THR A 22 18.81 -8.94 -12.28
N GLN A 23 19.05 -9.53 -13.46
CA GLN A 23 20.12 -9.07 -14.37
C GLN A 23 19.90 -7.64 -14.88
N ARG A 24 18.65 -7.24 -15.17
CA ARG A 24 18.32 -5.86 -15.55
C ARG A 24 18.52 -4.87 -14.39
N ALA A 25 18.09 -5.23 -13.18
CA ALA A 25 18.29 -4.42 -11.99
C ALA A 25 19.79 -4.22 -11.67
N LEU A 26 20.60 -5.27 -11.86
CA LEU A 26 22.04 -5.20 -11.66
C LEU A 26 22.73 -4.33 -12.73
N ALA A 27 22.30 -4.43 -13.99
CA ALA A 27 22.80 -3.56 -15.07
C ALA A 27 22.42 -2.08 -14.86
N GLU A 28 21.20 -1.80 -14.36
CA GLU A 28 20.78 -0.45 -13.99
C GLU A 28 21.59 0.10 -12.80
N ALA A 29 21.84 -0.70 -11.77
CA ALA A 29 22.67 -0.32 -10.63
C ALA A 29 24.13 -0.04 -11.02
N GLN A 30 24.71 -0.85 -11.92
CA GLN A 30 26.06 -0.58 -12.44
C GLN A 30 26.13 0.73 -13.24
N LYS A 31 25.06 1.04 -13.98
CA LYS A 31 24.96 2.29 -14.73
C LYS A 31 24.85 3.51 -13.81
N THR A 32 24.07 3.44 -12.73
CA THR A 32 23.96 4.55 -11.77
C THR A 32 25.27 4.79 -11.02
N ILE A 33 26.01 3.72 -10.67
CA ILE A 33 27.35 3.82 -10.08
C ILE A 33 28.33 4.51 -11.04
N ALA A 34 28.33 4.13 -12.32
CA ALA A 34 29.18 4.77 -13.33
C ALA A 34 28.85 6.27 -13.50
N GLU A 35 27.56 6.62 -13.51
CA GLU A 35 27.10 8.02 -13.58
C GLU A 35 27.51 8.82 -12.32
N GLN A 36 27.47 8.21 -11.13
CA GLN A 36 27.97 8.83 -9.89
C GLN A 36 29.48 9.06 -9.92
N GLN A 37 30.27 8.07 -10.35
CA GLN A 37 31.72 8.20 -10.48
C GLN A 37 32.11 9.29 -11.50
N GLN A 38 31.33 9.46 -12.55
CA GLN A 38 31.54 10.54 -13.53
C GLN A 38 31.28 11.93 -12.92
N ARG A 39 30.20 12.07 -12.13
CA ARG A 39 29.92 13.31 -11.39
C ARG A 39 31.01 13.65 -10.37
N GLU A 40 31.57 12.65 -9.68
CA GLU A 40 32.68 12.86 -8.75
C GLU A 40 33.95 13.33 -9.46
N LYS A 41 34.25 12.78 -10.65
CA LYS A 41 35.37 13.23 -11.47
C LYS A 41 35.18 14.68 -11.95
N GLU A 42 33.96 15.07 -12.31
CA GLU A 42 33.63 16.44 -12.72
C GLU A 42 33.73 17.43 -11.54
N LEU A 43 33.25 17.03 -10.35
CA LEU A 43 33.41 17.84 -9.13
C LEU A 43 34.87 18.03 -8.74
N LYS A 44 35.71 16.99 -8.86
CA LYS A 44 37.15 17.09 -8.62
C LYS A 44 37.82 18.07 -9.59
N LYS A 45 37.46 18.04 -10.89
CA LYS A 45 37.96 19.01 -11.87
C LYS A 45 37.55 20.45 -11.56
N LEU A 46 36.33 20.67 -11.09
CA LEU A 46 35.87 22.00 -10.66
C LEU A 46 36.63 22.50 -9.42
N LEU A 47 36.98 21.59 -8.51
CA LEU A 47 37.78 21.90 -7.32
C LEU A 47 39.24 22.24 -7.66
N GLU A 48 39.86 21.51 -8.60
CA GLU A 48 41.19 21.82 -9.13
C GLU A 48 41.22 23.17 -9.85
N LEU A 49 40.20 23.49 -10.65
CA LEU A 49 40.06 24.80 -11.29
C LEU A 49 39.89 25.94 -10.27
N GLN A 50 39.24 25.67 -9.13
CA GLN A 50 39.08 26.64 -8.04
C GLN A 50 40.38 26.84 -7.26
N SER A 51 41.29 25.86 -7.24
CA SER A 51 42.63 25.98 -6.64
C SER A 51 43.60 26.82 -7.48
N LEU A 52 43.45 26.87 -8.80
CA LEU A 52 44.29 27.72 -9.67
C LEU A 52 43.96 29.23 -9.58
N VAL A 53 42.89 29.60 -8.86
CA VAL A 53 42.35 30.97 -8.76
C VAL A 53 43.16 31.88 -7.82
N GLU A 54 44.07 31.35 -7.00
CA GLU A 54 44.95 32.20 -6.17
C GLU A 54 45.97 33.02 -7.00
N SER A 55 46.03 32.80 -8.32
CA SER A 55 46.96 33.47 -9.26
C SER A 55 46.26 34.47 -10.21
N GLY A 56 45.61 35.49 -9.67
CA GLY A 56 45.50 36.86 -10.24
C GLY A 56 44.72 37.14 -11.54
N ASP A 57 44.97 36.46 -12.66
CA ASP A 57 44.58 36.95 -14.00
C ASP A 57 43.44 36.17 -14.69
N GLY A 58 42.84 35.19 -14.03
CA GLY A 58 41.84 34.27 -14.62
C GLY A 58 40.36 34.62 -14.39
N THR A 59 40.02 35.76 -13.80
CA THR A 59 38.68 36.02 -13.22
C THR A 59 37.54 36.03 -14.26
N ASN A 60 37.77 36.56 -15.47
CA ASN A 60 36.76 36.55 -16.54
C ASN A 60 36.60 35.15 -17.19
N ALA A 61 37.71 34.44 -17.44
CA ALA A 61 37.66 33.07 -17.95
C ALA A 61 37.01 32.09 -16.95
N LEU A 62 37.20 32.33 -15.65
CA LEU A 62 36.55 31.58 -14.57
C LEU A 62 35.05 31.86 -14.52
N LEU A 63 34.63 33.12 -14.66
CA LEU A 63 33.21 33.48 -14.74
C LEU A 63 32.54 32.80 -15.93
N GLU A 64 33.19 32.81 -17.09
CA GLU A 64 32.70 32.16 -18.32
C GLU A 64 32.66 30.63 -18.18
N ALA A 65 33.69 30.02 -17.59
CA ALA A 65 33.71 28.59 -17.27
C ALA A 65 32.62 28.22 -16.25
N LYS A 66 32.33 29.10 -15.28
CA LYS A 66 31.28 28.90 -14.27
C LYS A 66 29.88 29.00 -14.88
N THR A 67 29.62 29.97 -15.76
CA THR A 67 28.35 30.03 -16.50
C THR A 67 28.20 28.83 -17.43
N GLN A 68 29.27 28.37 -18.08
CA GLN A 68 29.23 27.20 -18.95
C GLN A 68 28.99 25.90 -18.14
N ALA A 69 29.62 25.75 -16.97
CA ALA A 69 29.37 24.63 -16.06
C ALA A 69 27.93 24.64 -15.52
N LEU A 70 27.41 25.81 -15.12
CA LEU A 70 26.02 25.95 -14.70
C LEU A 70 25.03 25.61 -15.83
N ASN A 71 25.31 26.05 -17.06
CA ASN A 71 24.48 25.75 -18.22
C ASN A 71 24.52 24.26 -18.59
N ASN A 72 25.68 23.61 -18.45
CA ASN A 72 25.83 22.17 -18.62
C ASN A 72 25.07 21.37 -17.56
N ILE A 73 25.16 21.76 -16.28
CA ILE A 73 24.40 21.15 -15.18
C ILE A 73 22.89 21.35 -15.42
N HIS A 74 22.47 22.55 -15.84
CA HIS A 74 21.07 22.82 -16.15
C HIS A 74 20.59 21.96 -17.33
N SER A 75 21.36 21.90 -18.41
CA SER A 75 21.05 21.06 -19.58
C SER A 75 20.99 19.57 -19.23
N GLN A 76 21.87 19.09 -18.34
CA GLN A 76 21.84 17.71 -17.85
C GLN A 76 20.61 17.46 -16.98
N LYS A 77 20.24 18.39 -16.10
CA LYS A 77 19.01 18.32 -15.31
C LYS A 77 17.77 18.29 -16.20
N VAL A 78 17.70 19.16 -17.21
CA VAL A 78 16.60 19.16 -18.19
C VAL A 78 16.52 17.83 -18.94
N ARG A 79 17.66 17.31 -19.45
CA ARG A 79 17.68 16.00 -20.12
C ARG A 79 17.25 14.85 -19.19
N SER A 80 17.72 14.85 -17.94
CA SER A 80 17.34 13.86 -16.93
C SER A 80 15.85 13.94 -16.58
N LEU A 81 15.31 15.15 -16.42
CA LEU A 81 13.90 15.38 -16.17
C LEU A 81 13.05 14.94 -17.36
N MET A 82 13.42 15.32 -18.58
CA MET A 82 12.73 14.84 -19.78
C MET A 82 12.72 13.33 -19.84
N LYS A 83 13.85 12.67 -19.57
CA LYS A 83 13.92 11.20 -19.55
C LYS A 83 13.00 10.59 -18.48
N SER A 84 12.96 11.18 -17.28
CA SER A 84 12.04 10.76 -16.21
C SER A 84 10.57 10.96 -16.58
N ILE A 85 10.24 12.07 -17.25
CA ILE A 85 8.88 12.35 -17.73
C ILE A 85 8.47 11.30 -18.77
N HIS A 86 9.33 10.98 -19.73
CA HIS A 86 9.03 9.94 -20.73
C HIS A 86 8.89 8.56 -20.09
N GLN A 87 9.73 8.21 -19.11
CA GLN A 87 9.59 6.96 -18.36
C GLN A 87 8.26 6.88 -17.58
N LEU A 88 7.85 7.96 -16.91
CA LEU A 88 6.56 8.02 -16.22
C LEU A 88 5.39 7.95 -17.21
N GLN A 89 5.47 8.60 -18.36
CA GLN A 89 4.46 8.50 -19.42
C GLN A 89 4.34 7.07 -19.96
N GLU A 90 5.46 6.37 -20.15
CA GLU A 90 5.48 4.97 -20.58
C GLU A 90 4.87 4.05 -19.51
N GLN A 91 5.21 4.22 -18.23
CA GLN A 91 4.60 3.48 -17.13
C GLN A 91 3.08 3.71 -17.05
N VAL A 92 2.63 4.96 -17.18
CA VAL A 92 1.19 5.29 -17.25
C VAL A 92 0.54 4.65 -18.48
N GLY A 93 1.22 4.60 -19.62
CA GLY A 93 0.75 3.90 -20.82
C GLY A 93 0.57 2.41 -20.60
N VAL A 94 1.55 1.75 -19.98
CA VAL A 94 1.49 0.32 -19.64
C VAL A 94 0.36 0.03 -18.65
N MET A 95 0.24 0.82 -17.57
CA MET A 95 -0.85 0.65 -16.60
C MET A 95 -2.23 0.82 -17.23
N LYS A 96 -2.42 1.80 -18.12
CA LYS A 96 -3.69 1.96 -18.86
C LYS A 96 -3.98 0.77 -19.78
N ALA A 97 -2.96 0.20 -20.42
CA ALA A 97 -3.14 -0.99 -21.25
C ALA A 97 -3.54 -2.21 -20.41
N GLN A 98 -2.93 -2.40 -19.24
CA GLN A 98 -3.28 -3.45 -18.29
C GLN A 98 -4.71 -3.28 -17.75
N ASP A 99 -5.11 -2.07 -17.35
CA ASP A 99 -6.46 -1.79 -16.87
C ASP A 99 -7.53 -2.06 -17.95
N ASN A 100 -7.25 -1.68 -19.19
CA ASN A 100 -8.10 -2.02 -20.32
C ASN A 100 -8.22 -3.53 -20.54
N GLU A 101 -7.14 -4.29 -20.36
CA GLU A 101 -7.16 -5.75 -20.50
C GLU A 101 -7.88 -6.43 -19.32
N HIS A 102 -7.74 -5.92 -18.10
CA HIS A 102 -8.50 -6.37 -16.93
C HIS A 102 -10.00 -6.11 -17.13
N ARG A 103 -10.37 -4.92 -17.62
CA ARG A 103 -11.75 -4.57 -17.95
C ARG A 103 -12.32 -5.46 -19.06
N ARG A 104 -11.55 -5.71 -20.12
CA ARG A 104 -11.94 -6.62 -21.20
C ARG A 104 -12.12 -8.05 -20.68
N SER A 105 -11.21 -8.52 -19.83
CA SER A 105 -11.28 -9.86 -19.24
C SER A 105 -12.51 -10.00 -18.33
N ALA A 106 -12.77 -9.01 -17.47
CA ALA A 106 -13.96 -8.97 -16.63
C ALA A 106 -15.26 -8.96 -17.47
N LEU A 107 -15.28 -8.18 -18.56
CA LEU A 107 -16.41 -8.17 -19.49
C LEU A 107 -16.61 -9.56 -20.13
N ILE A 108 -15.55 -10.20 -20.64
CA ILE A 108 -15.62 -11.54 -21.22
C ILE A 108 -16.13 -12.56 -20.18
N GLN A 109 -15.65 -12.51 -18.95
CA GLN A 109 -16.12 -13.38 -17.88
C GLN A 109 -17.62 -13.16 -17.59
N SER A 110 -18.06 -11.90 -17.52
CA SER A 110 -19.48 -11.56 -17.33
C SER A 110 -20.36 -12.06 -18.49
N LEU A 111 -19.87 -11.95 -19.74
CA LEU A 111 -20.57 -12.42 -20.93
C LEU A 111 -20.65 -13.96 -20.95
N ARG A 112 -19.58 -14.66 -20.58
CA ARG A 112 -19.57 -16.12 -20.42
C ARG A 112 -20.51 -16.60 -19.32
N LYS A 113 -20.64 -15.84 -18.22
CA LYS A 113 -21.61 -16.12 -17.16
C LYS A 113 -23.05 -15.96 -17.68
N LYS A 114 -23.35 -14.82 -18.32
CA LYS A 114 -24.66 -14.56 -18.95
C LYS A 114 -25.01 -15.60 -20.00
N GLN A 115 -24.06 -16.04 -20.82
CA GLN A 115 -24.27 -17.09 -21.82
C GLN A 115 -24.67 -18.40 -21.15
N ARG A 116 -23.97 -18.84 -20.09
CA ARG A 116 -24.34 -20.05 -19.34
C ARG A 116 -25.72 -19.96 -18.69
N GLU A 117 -26.07 -18.78 -18.14
CA GLU A 117 -27.40 -18.54 -17.57
C GLU A 117 -28.49 -18.60 -18.65
N GLN A 118 -28.23 -18.05 -19.84
CA GLN A 118 -29.12 -18.15 -20.99
C GLN A 118 -29.27 -19.58 -21.50
N ASP A 119 -28.18 -20.34 -21.59
CA ASP A 119 -28.21 -21.76 -22.00
C ASP A 119 -29.03 -22.60 -21.00
N LEU A 120 -28.87 -22.35 -19.70
CA LEU A 120 -29.68 -23.00 -18.66
C LEU A 120 -31.16 -22.63 -18.79
N LEU A 121 -31.46 -21.35 -19.01
CA LEU A 121 -32.83 -20.90 -19.22
C LEU A 121 -33.47 -21.58 -20.44
N ILE A 122 -32.71 -21.71 -21.53
CA ILE A 122 -33.14 -22.41 -22.75
C ILE A 122 -33.42 -23.89 -22.43
N ASP A 123 -32.54 -24.57 -21.69
CA ASP A 123 -32.74 -25.97 -21.32
C ASP A 123 -33.99 -26.17 -20.45
N VAL A 124 -34.22 -25.29 -19.46
CA VAL A 124 -35.45 -25.30 -18.65
C VAL A 124 -36.68 -25.02 -19.51
N LEU A 125 -36.60 -24.11 -20.49
CA LEU A 125 -37.69 -23.84 -21.43
C LEU A 125 -37.96 -25.04 -22.35
N LYS A 126 -36.94 -25.74 -22.82
CA LYS A 126 -37.08 -26.97 -23.62
C LYS A 126 -37.78 -28.05 -22.80
N GLU A 127 -37.38 -28.25 -21.55
CA GLU A 127 -38.00 -29.20 -20.62
C GLU A 127 -39.46 -28.81 -20.31
N ALA A 128 -39.73 -27.53 -20.06
CA ALA A 128 -41.08 -27.03 -19.84
C ALA A 128 -41.99 -27.20 -21.07
N LEU A 129 -41.45 -27.00 -22.28
CA LEU A 129 -42.18 -27.22 -23.53
C LEU A 129 -42.46 -28.71 -23.76
N ALA A 130 -41.48 -29.58 -23.53
CA ALA A 130 -41.66 -31.02 -23.65
C ALA A 130 -42.68 -31.57 -22.64
N THR A 131 -42.74 -31.02 -21.42
CA THR A 131 -43.66 -31.50 -20.37
C THR A 131 -45.07 -30.92 -20.50
N LYS A 132 -45.22 -29.64 -20.85
CA LYS A 132 -46.51 -28.94 -20.81
C LYS A 132 -47.27 -28.92 -22.14
N ALA A 133 -46.58 -29.09 -23.26
CA ALA A 133 -47.21 -29.05 -24.58
C ALA A 133 -47.18 -30.45 -25.22
N PRO A 134 -48.36 -31.06 -25.47
CA PRO A 134 -48.44 -32.42 -26.00
C PRO A 134 -47.84 -32.57 -27.40
N GLU A 135 -47.77 -31.47 -28.16
CA GLU A 135 -47.15 -31.41 -29.49
C GLU A 135 -45.63 -31.68 -29.47
N PHE A 136 -44.98 -31.50 -28.31
CA PHE A 136 -43.53 -31.56 -28.15
C PHE A 136 -43.04 -32.75 -27.32
N GLN A 137 -43.96 -33.57 -26.79
CA GLN A 137 -43.70 -34.53 -25.72
C GLN A 137 -42.68 -35.63 -26.07
N ASP A 138 -42.52 -35.93 -27.37
CA ASP A 138 -41.62 -36.99 -27.87
C ASP A 138 -40.62 -36.50 -28.94
N SER A 139 -40.55 -35.20 -29.24
CA SER A 139 -39.74 -34.69 -30.34
C SER A 139 -38.84 -33.51 -29.96
N LEU A 140 -37.70 -33.84 -29.35
CA LEU A 140 -36.59 -32.90 -29.11
C LEU A 140 -36.20 -32.06 -30.35
N PRO A 141 -36.20 -32.58 -31.59
CA PRO A 141 -35.89 -31.78 -32.77
C PRO A 141 -36.93 -30.67 -33.04
N LEU A 142 -38.21 -30.95 -32.76
CA LEU A 142 -39.30 -30.01 -32.98
C LEU A 142 -39.27 -28.89 -31.94
N VAL A 143 -38.92 -29.22 -30.70
CA VAL A 143 -38.65 -28.24 -29.64
C VAL A 143 -37.49 -27.33 -30.02
N ASN A 144 -36.39 -27.91 -30.49
CA ASN A 144 -35.22 -27.15 -30.93
C ASN A 144 -35.56 -26.22 -32.11
N GLU A 145 -36.32 -26.68 -33.09
CA GLU A 145 -36.76 -25.85 -34.22
C GLU A 145 -37.69 -24.70 -33.77
N PHE A 146 -38.59 -24.97 -32.82
CA PHE A 146 -39.46 -23.96 -32.23
C PHE A 146 -38.69 -22.90 -31.45
N VAL A 147 -37.73 -23.33 -30.61
CA VAL A 147 -36.83 -22.42 -29.88
C VAL A 147 -36.06 -21.55 -30.86
N LEU A 148 -35.44 -22.14 -31.88
CA LEU A 148 -34.71 -21.41 -32.92
C LEU A 148 -35.57 -20.36 -33.62
N LYS A 149 -36.81 -20.70 -33.97
CA LYS A 149 -37.74 -19.76 -34.63
C LYS A 149 -38.12 -18.57 -33.74
N LYS A 150 -38.06 -18.74 -32.41
CA LYS A 150 -38.46 -17.71 -31.43
C LYS A 150 -37.30 -16.91 -30.87
N THR A 151 -36.10 -17.49 -30.78
CA THR A 151 -34.94 -16.87 -30.13
C THR A 151 -33.95 -16.26 -31.11
N LEU A 152 -33.96 -16.68 -32.37
CA LEU A 152 -33.01 -16.16 -33.34
C LEU A 152 -33.52 -14.89 -34.00
N SER A 153 -32.69 -13.85 -33.92
CA SER A 153 -32.81 -12.64 -34.73
C SER A 153 -31.68 -12.60 -35.76
N GLY A 154 -32.04 -12.33 -37.02
CA GLY A 154 -31.09 -12.09 -38.12
C GLY A 154 -30.71 -13.29 -39.00
N PRO A 155 -30.14 -13.04 -40.20
CA PRO A 155 -29.86 -14.08 -41.18
C PRO A 155 -28.76 -15.06 -40.75
N LYS A 156 -28.95 -16.37 -40.99
CA LYS A 156 -28.03 -17.47 -40.62
C LYS A 156 -26.59 -17.31 -41.13
N ARG A 157 -26.36 -16.52 -42.18
CA ARG A 157 -25.03 -16.30 -42.78
C ARG A 157 -24.13 -15.35 -41.98
N PHE A 158 -24.71 -14.50 -41.14
CA PHE A 158 -23.97 -13.41 -40.47
C PHE A 158 -23.87 -13.59 -38.95
N ARG A 159 -24.30 -14.74 -38.43
CA ARG A 159 -24.17 -15.07 -37.01
C ARG A 159 -23.55 -16.46 -36.84
N PRO A 160 -22.85 -16.71 -35.72
CA PRO A 160 -22.46 -18.06 -35.33
C PRO A 160 -23.68 -18.97 -35.21
N LYS A 161 -23.48 -20.27 -35.49
CA LYS A 161 -24.52 -21.28 -35.30
C LYS A 161 -24.81 -21.43 -33.82
N THR A 162 -26.09 -21.48 -33.45
CA THR A 162 -26.48 -21.74 -32.06
C THR A 162 -26.40 -23.23 -31.75
N ARG A 163 -26.43 -23.55 -30.45
CA ARG A 163 -26.38 -24.93 -29.96
C ARG A 163 -27.46 -25.81 -30.60
N GLU A 164 -28.68 -25.30 -30.70
CA GLU A 164 -29.82 -26.02 -31.27
C GLU A 164 -29.65 -26.26 -32.78
N GLU A 165 -29.07 -25.30 -33.51
CA GLU A 165 -28.76 -25.50 -34.95
C GLU A 165 -27.71 -26.58 -35.14
N LEU A 166 -26.72 -26.66 -34.24
CA LEU A 166 -25.72 -27.72 -34.26
C LEU A 166 -26.32 -29.07 -33.90
N GLU A 167 -27.18 -29.13 -32.88
CA GLU A 167 -27.90 -30.37 -32.49
C GLU A 167 -28.75 -30.90 -33.66
N LEU A 168 -29.47 -30.03 -34.38
CA LEU A 168 -30.22 -30.41 -35.58
C LEU A 168 -29.31 -30.88 -36.73
N GLU A 169 -28.20 -30.18 -36.97
CA GLU A 169 -27.23 -30.60 -38.00
C GLU A 169 -26.59 -31.95 -37.68
N PHE A 170 -26.31 -32.24 -36.40
CA PHE A 170 -25.83 -33.55 -35.95
C PHE A 170 -26.87 -34.64 -36.22
N LEU A 171 -28.14 -34.40 -35.94
CA LEU A 171 -29.21 -35.34 -36.23
C LEU A 171 -29.37 -35.59 -37.74
N ASP A 172 -29.26 -34.55 -38.56
CA ASP A 172 -29.32 -34.69 -40.02
C ASP A 172 -28.10 -35.42 -40.59
N LEU A 173 -26.92 -35.19 -40.02
CA LEU A 173 -25.70 -35.94 -40.34
C LEU A 173 -25.83 -37.41 -39.94
N ASP A 174 -26.37 -37.70 -38.77
CA ASP A 174 -26.61 -39.08 -38.32
C ASP A 174 -27.63 -39.80 -39.22
N LYS A 175 -28.71 -39.12 -39.64
CA LYS A 175 -29.66 -39.65 -40.64
C LYS A 175 -28.98 -39.94 -41.97
N LYS A 176 -28.16 -39.02 -42.49
CA LYS A 176 -27.40 -39.21 -43.73
C LYS A 176 -26.41 -40.38 -43.61
N TYR A 177 -25.71 -40.47 -42.48
CA TYR A 177 -24.80 -41.56 -42.18
C TYR A 177 -25.52 -42.90 -42.14
N LYS A 178 -26.64 -43.00 -41.41
CA LYS A 178 -27.47 -44.23 -41.36
C LYS A 178 -27.97 -44.64 -42.73
N ARG A 179 -28.43 -43.69 -43.56
CA ARG A 179 -28.84 -43.96 -44.95
C ARG A 179 -27.67 -44.47 -45.79
N ALA A 180 -26.49 -43.84 -45.70
CA ALA A 180 -25.30 -44.27 -46.43
C ALA A 180 -24.84 -45.68 -45.99
N VAL A 181 -24.93 -45.99 -44.70
CA VAL A 181 -24.63 -47.33 -44.17
C VAL A 181 -25.66 -48.36 -44.66
N GLN A 182 -26.95 -48.01 -44.71
CA GLN A 182 -27.99 -48.88 -45.24
C GLN A 182 -27.84 -49.12 -46.74
N SER A 183 -27.55 -48.07 -47.53
CA SER A 183 -27.32 -48.21 -48.97
C SER A 183 -26.08 -49.06 -49.26
N LEU A 184 -25.03 -48.96 -48.43
CA LEU A 184 -23.83 -49.77 -48.57
C LEU A 184 -24.08 -51.25 -48.19
N LYS A 185 -24.99 -51.49 -47.24
CA LYS A 185 -25.44 -52.85 -46.91
C LYS A 185 -26.31 -53.45 -48.02
N SER A 186 -27.21 -52.67 -48.62
CA SER A 186 -28.08 -53.15 -49.71
C SER A 186 -27.31 -53.37 -51.00
N THR A 187 -26.34 -52.52 -51.37
CA THR A 187 -25.47 -52.76 -52.53
C THR A 187 -24.58 -53.99 -52.32
N LYS A 188 -24.06 -54.19 -51.10
CA LYS A 188 -23.31 -55.41 -50.77
C LYS A 188 -24.19 -56.67 -50.86
N ALA A 189 -25.45 -56.60 -50.44
CA ALA A 189 -26.41 -57.70 -50.58
C ALA A 189 -26.78 -57.97 -52.05
N ALA A 190 -26.96 -56.93 -52.87
CA ALA A 190 -27.26 -57.05 -54.30
C ALA A 190 -26.06 -57.62 -55.10
N MET A 191 -24.82 -57.26 -54.74
CA MET A 191 -23.62 -57.85 -55.34
C MET A 191 -23.46 -59.35 -55.02
N THR A 192 -23.93 -59.80 -53.85
CA THR A 192 -23.92 -61.23 -53.50
C THR A 192 -25.05 -62.03 -54.16
N SER A 193 -26.16 -61.41 -54.55
CA SER A 193 -27.25 -62.09 -55.29
C SER A 193 -27.00 -62.19 -56.79
N ASN A 194 -26.38 -61.17 -57.41
CA ASN A 194 -26.03 -61.18 -58.84
C ASN A 194 -24.92 -62.18 -59.24
N ALA A 195 -24.24 -62.80 -58.26
CA ALA A 195 -23.20 -63.80 -58.51
C ALA A 195 -23.73 -65.24 -58.57
N LYS A 196 -25.05 -65.45 -58.46
CA LYS A 196 -25.67 -66.78 -58.30
C LYS A 196 -26.69 -67.15 -59.38
N GLU A 197 -26.83 -66.35 -60.44
CA GLU A 197 -27.88 -66.49 -61.47
C GLU A 197 -27.32 -66.61 -62.91
N GLU A 198 -26.14 -67.21 -63.06
CA GLU A 198 -25.65 -67.75 -64.34
C GLU A 198 -25.30 -69.22 -64.14
N VAL A 199 -26.26 -70.14 -64.34
CA VAL A 199 -26.09 -71.50 -64.91
C VAL A 199 -27.49 -72.12 -64.94
N SER A 200 -28.07 -72.27 -66.13
CA SER A 200 -29.04 -73.34 -66.41
C SER A 200 -28.92 -73.76 -67.87
N PRO A 201 -28.86 -75.07 -68.19
CA PRO A 201 -28.35 -75.58 -69.46
C PRO A 201 -29.46 -75.94 -70.47
N GLN A 202 -29.16 -75.76 -71.76
CA GLN A 202 -29.77 -76.50 -72.86
C GLN A 202 -29.12 -77.88 -72.96
N ASP A 203 -29.88 -78.95 -73.21
CA ASP A 203 -29.44 -79.99 -74.15
C ASP A 203 -30.61 -80.81 -74.74
N ASN A 204 -30.39 -81.24 -75.98
CA ASN A 204 -31.28 -81.88 -76.96
C ASN A 204 -31.25 -83.42 -76.89
N GLY A 205 -32.14 -84.06 -77.67
CA GLY A 205 -32.06 -85.47 -78.10
C GLY A 205 -33.46 -86.07 -78.27
N ASP A 206 -34.14 -86.06 -79.42
CA ASP A 206 -33.87 -86.63 -80.75
C ASP A 206 -34.24 -88.14 -80.88
N VAL A 207 -34.93 -88.43 -82.00
CA VAL A 207 -35.07 -89.71 -82.73
C VAL A 207 -36.07 -90.82 -82.28
N CYS A 208 -37.20 -90.91 -83.02
CA CYS A 208 -37.59 -92.01 -83.95
C CYS A 208 -38.99 -92.64 -83.87
N GLU A 209 -39.51 -92.88 -85.08
CA GLU A 209 -40.66 -93.65 -85.55
C GLU A 209 -40.59 -95.14 -85.15
N ASP A 210 -41.72 -95.86 -85.09
CA ASP A 210 -42.20 -96.72 -86.20
C ASP A 210 -43.30 -97.73 -85.78
N GLY A 211 -44.17 -98.09 -86.74
CA GLY A 211 -44.60 -99.48 -86.95
C GLY A 211 -45.83 -100.06 -86.24
N GLU A 212 -46.96 -100.09 -86.95
CA GLU A 212 -47.99 -101.13 -86.81
C GLU A 212 -47.42 -102.53 -87.13
N ALA A 213 -47.83 -103.59 -86.41
CA ALA A 213 -48.28 -104.89 -86.99
C ALA A 213 -48.61 -105.99 -85.96
N LYS A 214 -49.88 -106.43 -86.01
CA LYS A 214 -50.42 -107.80 -85.94
C LYS A 214 -49.67 -108.93 -85.19
N SER A 215 -50.36 -109.42 -84.14
CA SER A 215 -50.71 -110.81 -83.78
C SER A 215 -49.72 -111.95 -84.05
N ILE A 216 -49.36 -112.71 -83.01
CA ILE A 216 -49.48 -114.18 -82.88
C ILE A 216 -49.07 -114.62 -81.44
N ALA A 217 -49.74 -115.66 -80.94
CA ALA A 217 -49.41 -116.57 -79.82
C ALA A 217 -49.71 -116.15 -78.37
N ALA A 218 -50.80 -116.72 -77.82
CA ALA A 218 -51.37 -116.50 -76.50
C ALA A 218 -50.60 -117.11 -75.29
N ASN A 219 -49.37 -117.61 -75.47
CA ASN A 219 -48.52 -118.09 -74.35
C ASN A 219 -47.37 -117.12 -73.99
N ASP A 220 -47.03 -116.16 -74.87
CA ASP A 220 -46.05 -115.10 -74.56
C ASP A 220 -46.72 -113.88 -73.90
N ALA A 221 -48.05 -113.73 -74.03
CA ALA A 221 -48.80 -112.62 -73.46
C ALA A 221 -48.84 -112.63 -71.92
N GLU A 222 -48.90 -113.81 -71.29
CA GLU A 222 -48.84 -113.93 -69.82
C GLU A 222 -47.44 -113.66 -69.28
N ALA A 223 -46.39 -114.16 -69.94
CA ALA A 223 -44.99 -113.88 -69.58
C ALA A 223 -44.66 -112.38 -69.74
N VAL A 224 -45.07 -111.76 -70.85
CA VAL A 224 -44.94 -110.32 -71.08
C VAL A 224 -45.72 -109.53 -70.02
N LYS A 225 -46.91 -109.97 -69.60
CA LYS A 225 -47.69 -109.32 -68.55
C LYS A 225 -47.02 -109.40 -67.17
N THR A 226 -46.46 -110.55 -66.79
CA THR A 226 -45.72 -110.69 -65.53
C THR A 226 -44.44 -109.86 -65.50
N LEU A 227 -43.70 -109.80 -66.61
CA LEU A 227 -42.53 -108.93 -66.75
C LEU A 227 -42.93 -107.45 -66.73
N GLN A 228 -44.07 -107.09 -67.33
CA GLN A 228 -44.61 -105.74 -67.28
C GLN A 228 -45.00 -105.34 -65.85
N GLU A 229 -45.66 -106.22 -65.10
CA GLU A 229 -45.99 -106.00 -63.68
C GLU A 229 -44.73 -105.85 -62.81
N GLU A 230 -43.66 -106.60 -63.08
CA GLU A 230 -42.37 -106.46 -62.39
C GLU A 230 -41.65 -105.16 -62.77
N VAL A 231 -41.68 -104.76 -64.04
CA VAL A 231 -41.19 -103.45 -64.50
C VAL A 231 -41.93 -102.32 -63.80
N ASP A 232 -43.26 -102.42 -63.66
CA ASP A 232 -44.06 -101.40 -62.98
C ASP A 232 -43.81 -101.39 -61.46
N ARG A 233 -43.60 -102.54 -60.83
CA ARG A 233 -43.13 -102.62 -59.42
C ARG A 233 -41.76 -101.96 -59.24
N LEU A 234 -40.81 -102.25 -60.12
CA LEU A 234 -39.48 -101.65 -60.09
C LEU A 234 -39.54 -100.14 -60.34
N ARG A 235 -40.41 -99.67 -61.24
CA ARG A 235 -40.66 -98.23 -61.46
C ARG A 235 -41.21 -97.55 -60.22
N ILE A 236 -42.18 -98.15 -59.53
CA ILE A 236 -42.71 -97.62 -58.26
C ILE A 236 -41.62 -97.61 -57.18
N ALA A 237 -40.81 -98.66 -57.09
CA ALA A 237 -39.70 -98.74 -56.14
C ALA A 237 -38.63 -97.66 -56.42
N ILE A 238 -38.26 -97.45 -57.69
CA ILE A 238 -37.35 -96.38 -58.12
C ILE A 238 -37.94 -95.01 -57.76
N ALA A 239 -39.19 -94.74 -58.13
CA ALA A 239 -39.85 -93.47 -57.80
C ALA A 239 -39.91 -93.22 -56.29
N SER A 240 -40.16 -94.26 -55.47
CA SER A 240 -40.15 -94.13 -54.01
C SER A 240 -38.77 -93.81 -53.44
N LYS A 241 -37.71 -94.40 -54.02
CA LYS A 241 -36.32 -94.13 -53.64
C LYS A 241 -35.89 -92.74 -54.10
N ASP A 242 -36.32 -92.31 -55.28
CA ASP A 242 -36.05 -90.96 -55.78
C ASP A 242 -36.71 -89.91 -54.90
N VAL A 243 -37.97 -90.10 -54.50
CA VAL A 243 -38.64 -89.19 -53.54
C VAL A 243 -37.87 -89.13 -52.22
N ASN A 244 -37.40 -90.26 -51.71
CA ASN A 244 -36.62 -90.29 -50.47
C ASN A 244 -35.24 -89.63 -50.63
N LEU A 245 -34.58 -89.82 -51.77
CA LEU A 245 -33.29 -89.20 -52.09
C LEU A 245 -33.45 -87.68 -52.23
N HIS A 246 -34.51 -87.21 -52.89
CA HIS A 246 -34.84 -85.79 -52.95
C HIS A 246 -35.13 -85.21 -51.56
N ALA A 247 -35.86 -85.92 -50.71
CA ALA A 247 -36.09 -85.50 -49.32
C ALA A 247 -34.76 -85.34 -48.56
N GLN A 248 -33.86 -86.32 -48.66
CA GLN A 248 -32.53 -86.25 -48.04
C GLN A 248 -31.66 -85.11 -48.62
N LEU A 249 -31.71 -84.87 -49.93
CA LEU A 249 -31.02 -83.74 -50.56
C LEU A 249 -31.53 -82.41 -50.02
N THR A 250 -32.85 -82.24 -49.89
CA THR A 250 -33.42 -81.01 -49.31
C THR A 250 -33.02 -80.84 -47.85
N GLU A 251 -32.96 -81.92 -47.07
CA GLU A 251 -32.48 -81.87 -45.68
C GLU A 251 -31.00 -81.44 -45.62
N ILE A 252 -30.13 -82.01 -46.46
CA ILE A 252 -28.71 -81.63 -46.57
C ILE A 252 -28.58 -80.15 -46.94
N GLU A 253 -29.40 -79.65 -47.88
CA GLU A 253 -29.41 -78.23 -48.24
C GLU A 253 -29.83 -77.35 -47.06
N THR A 254 -30.85 -77.74 -46.29
CA THR A 254 -31.27 -76.99 -45.10
C THR A 254 -30.17 -76.97 -44.03
N LEU A 255 -29.48 -78.08 -43.80
CA LEU A 255 -28.36 -78.17 -42.87
C LEU A 255 -27.18 -77.30 -43.32
N HIS A 256 -26.85 -77.29 -44.62
CA HIS A 256 -25.84 -76.39 -45.17
C HIS A 256 -26.20 -74.91 -44.98
N GLN A 257 -27.49 -74.54 -45.16
CA GLN A 257 -27.96 -73.18 -44.88
C GLN A 257 -27.83 -72.83 -43.40
N GLN A 258 -28.17 -73.74 -42.49
CA GLN A 258 -28.02 -73.54 -41.04
C GLN A 258 -26.54 -73.38 -40.63
N LEU A 259 -25.63 -74.19 -41.18
CA LEU A 259 -24.20 -74.05 -40.95
C LEU A 259 -23.67 -72.69 -41.43
N ALA A 260 -24.11 -72.23 -42.60
CA ALA A 260 -23.76 -70.90 -43.10
C ALA A 260 -24.28 -69.78 -42.18
N GLN A 261 -25.49 -69.91 -41.64
CA GLN A 261 -26.05 -68.96 -40.67
C GLN A 261 -25.26 -68.95 -39.35
N LEU A 262 -24.92 -70.12 -38.81
CA LEU A 262 -24.12 -70.23 -37.59
C LEU A 262 -22.73 -69.61 -37.77
N THR A 263 -22.09 -69.84 -38.92
CA THR A 263 -20.80 -69.23 -39.25
C THR A 263 -20.90 -67.70 -39.31
N ALA A 264 -21.97 -67.17 -39.91
CA ALA A 264 -22.21 -65.72 -39.94
C ALA A 264 -22.49 -65.13 -38.55
N ILE A 265 -23.09 -65.89 -37.62
CA ILE A 265 -23.30 -65.48 -36.23
C ILE A 265 -21.97 -65.50 -35.48
N GLN A 266 -21.15 -66.53 -35.67
CA GLN A 266 -19.81 -66.63 -35.09
C GLN A 266 -18.93 -65.44 -35.48
N ASP A 267 -18.90 -65.08 -36.77
CA ASP A 267 -18.20 -63.89 -37.27
C ASP A 267 -18.67 -62.60 -36.59
N LYS A 268 -19.99 -62.46 -36.36
CA LYS A 268 -20.54 -61.30 -35.66
C LYS A 268 -20.12 -61.28 -34.20
N TYR A 269 -20.12 -62.43 -33.52
CA TYR A 269 -19.67 -62.58 -32.15
C TYR A 269 -18.19 -62.21 -32.01
N ASP A 270 -17.33 -62.70 -32.90
CA ASP A 270 -15.89 -62.41 -32.85
C ASP A 270 -15.59 -60.92 -33.10
N ARG A 271 -16.31 -60.28 -34.03
CA ARG A 271 -16.22 -58.82 -34.23
C ARG A 271 -16.71 -58.04 -33.01
N ALA A 272 -17.79 -58.48 -32.36
CA ALA A 272 -18.28 -57.84 -31.15
C ALA A 272 -17.29 -57.99 -29.98
N LYS A 273 -16.69 -59.18 -29.82
CA LYS A 273 -15.65 -59.47 -28.83
C LYS A 273 -14.41 -58.58 -29.03
N GLN A 274 -13.95 -58.42 -30.27
CA GLN A 274 -12.84 -57.51 -30.60
C GLN A 274 -13.18 -56.05 -30.28
N LYS A 275 -14.40 -55.58 -30.60
CA LYS A 275 -14.85 -54.23 -30.25
C LYS A 275 -14.92 -54.02 -28.74
N TYR A 276 -15.42 -55.00 -27.99
CA TYR A 276 -15.47 -54.95 -26.53
C TYR A 276 -14.06 -54.86 -25.93
N ALA A 277 -13.12 -55.69 -26.41
CA ALA A 277 -11.72 -55.64 -25.98
C ALA A 277 -11.09 -54.26 -26.25
N ALA A 278 -11.29 -53.71 -27.45
CA ALA A 278 -10.79 -52.38 -27.80
C ALA A 278 -11.43 -51.27 -26.93
N SER A 279 -12.73 -51.34 -26.66
CA SER A 279 -13.39 -50.38 -25.76
C SER A 279 -12.90 -50.49 -24.32
N LYS A 280 -12.61 -51.71 -23.86
CA LYS A 280 -12.06 -51.95 -22.52
C LYS A 280 -10.66 -51.36 -22.39
N GLU A 281 -9.78 -51.59 -23.35
CA GLU A 281 -8.43 -51.01 -23.37
C GLU A 281 -8.48 -49.47 -23.45
N ALA A 282 -9.40 -48.91 -24.23
CA ALA A 282 -9.59 -47.46 -24.29
C ALA A 282 -10.05 -46.89 -22.94
N LEU A 283 -10.93 -47.60 -22.22
CA LEU A 283 -11.42 -47.20 -20.90
C LEU A 283 -10.32 -47.31 -19.83
N GLU A 284 -9.48 -48.34 -19.89
CA GLU A 284 -8.32 -48.48 -19.01
C GLU A 284 -7.29 -47.35 -19.24
N LYS A 285 -7.05 -46.98 -20.51
CA LYS A 285 -6.20 -45.82 -20.85
C LYS A 285 -6.76 -44.51 -20.31
N THR A 286 -8.05 -44.24 -20.50
CA THR A 286 -8.65 -42.99 -19.99
C THR A 286 -8.69 -42.96 -18.45
N GLN A 287 -8.86 -44.10 -17.79
CA GLN A 287 -8.72 -44.20 -16.33
C GLN A 287 -7.29 -43.89 -15.88
N HIS A 288 -6.29 -44.43 -16.56
CA HIS A 288 -4.89 -44.16 -16.25
C HIS A 288 -4.54 -42.67 -16.44
N ASP A 289 -4.95 -42.07 -17.56
CA ASP A 289 -4.76 -40.65 -17.85
C ASP A 289 -5.47 -39.77 -16.81
N SER A 290 -6.68 -40.17 -16.37
CA SER A 290 -7.40 -39.47 -15.30
C SER A 290 -6.64 -39.51 -13.97
N ILE A 291 -6.04 -40.65 -13.61
CA ILE A 291 -5.23 -40.78 -12.39
C ILE A 291 -3.99 -39.89 -12.48
N GLN A 292 -3.30 -39.89 -13.62
CA GLN A 292 -2.13 -39.02 -13.83
C GLN A 292 -2.50 -37.54 -13.70
N LEU A 293 -3.60 -37.10 -14.32
CA LEU A 293 -4.07 -35.72 -14.23
C LEU A 293 -4.45 -35.32 -12.79
N ILE A 294 -5.01 -36.23 -12.00
CA ILE A 294 -5.30 -36.00 -10.57
C ILE A 294 -3.99 -35.79 -9.80
N GLN A 295 -2.99 -36.64 -10.01
CA GLN A 295 -1.68 -36.52 -9.35
C GLN A 295 -0.95 -35.23 -9.75
N GLU A 296 -1.01 -34.84 -11.03
CA GLU A 296 -0.44 -33.57 -11.49
C GLU A 296 -1.15 -32.37 -10.87
N LYS A 297 -2.49 -32.42 -10.79
CA LYS A 297 -3.29 -31.38 -10.12
C LYS A 297 -2.96 -31.29 -8.62
N GLU A 298 -2.78 -32.40 -7.94
CA GLU A 298 -2.39 -32.43 -6.52
C GLU A 298 -1.02 -31.78 -6.31
N LYS A 299 -0.01 -32.16 -7.11
CA LYS A 299 1.32 -31.53 -7.07
C LYS A 299 1.26 -30.02 -7.35
N GLU A 300 0.46 -29.61 -8.33
CA GLU A 300 0.28 -28.18 -8.63
C GLU A 300 -0.43 -27.46 -7.48
N SER A 301 -1.39 -28.11 -6.80
CA SER A 301 -2.08 -27.53 -5.64
C SER A 301 -1.16 -27.38 -4.44
N GLU A 302 -0.25 -28.32 -4.20
CA GLU A 302 0.78 -28.24 -3.16
C GLU A 302 1.76 -27.10 -3.46
N ALA A 303 2.22 -26.97 -4.71
CA ALA A 303 3.10 -25.88 -5.13
C ALA A 303 2.41 -24.50 -4.98
N ARG A 304 1.11 -24.40 -5.30
CA ARG A 304 0.33 -23.17 -5.05
C ARG A 304 0.22 -22.86 -3.57
N ALA A 305 -0.06 -23.85 -2.72
CA ALA A 305 -0.13 -23.66 -1.27
C ALA A 305 1.21 -23.19 -0.69
N GLN A 306 2.35 -23.72 -1.17
CA GLN A 306 3.69 -23.27 -0.78
C GLN A 306 3.93 -21.81 -1.21
N ALA A 307 3.61 -21.44 -2.45
CA ALA A 307 3.74 -20.07 -2.93
C ALA A 307 2.84 -19.08 -2.16
N GLU A 308 1.62 -19.49 -1.80
CA GLU A 308 0.72 -18.69 -0.96
C GLU A 308 1.29 -18.48 0.44
N ALA A 309 1.88 -19.52 1.06
CA ALA A 309 2.55 -19.40 2.35
C ALA A 309 3.75 -18.46 2.30
N GLU A 310 4.58 -18.53 1.25
CA GLU A 310 5.69 -17.60 1.02
C GLU A 310 5.19 -16.15 0.84
N LEU A 311 4.12 -15.94 0.08
CA LEU A 311 3.52 -14.62 -0.08
C LEU A 311 2.99 -14.04 1.24
N VAL A 312 2.39 -14.87 2.10
CA VAL A 312 1.96 -14.44 3.44
C VAL A 312 3.18 -14.05 4.27
N PHE A 313 4.22 -14.87 4.28
CA PHE A 313 5.47 -14.56 4.97
C PHE A 313 6.09 -13.24 4.52
N PHE A 314 6.17 -12.98 3.21
CA PHE A 314 6.70 -11.71 2.70
C PHE A 314 5.81 -10.50 3.05
N LYS A 315 4.49 -10.68 3.09
CA LYS A 315 3.56 -9.61 3.54
C LYS A 315 3.75 -9.29 5.01
N GLU A 316 3.91 -10.31 5.86
CA GLU A 316 4.16 -10.13 7.29
C GLU A 316 5.53 -9.48 7.53
N ALA A 317 6.57 -9.92 6.82
CA ALA A 317 7.90 -9.31 6.88
C ALA A 317 7.85 -7.82 6.49
N HIS A 318 7.21 -7.49 5.38
CA HIS A 318 7.04 -6.10 4.95
C HIS A 318 6.22 -5.28 5.95
N ALA A 319 5.15 -5.84 6.53
CA ALA A 319 4.36 -5.16 7.54
C ALA A 319 5.20 -4.86 8.81
N ASN A 320 6.06 -5.79 9.20
CA ASN A 320 7.00 -5.60 10.32
C ASN A 320 8.06 -4.54 10.01
N ASP A 321 8.63 -4.53 8.80
CA ASP A 321 9.61 -3.53 8.37
C ASP A 321 9.00 -2.11 8.37
N VAL A 322 7.77 -1.97 7.87
CA VAL A 322 7.04 -0.69 7.91
C VAL A 322 6.78 -0.26 9.35
N ALA A 323 6.31 -1.18 10.21
CA ALA A 323 6.07 -0.87 11.62
C ALA A 323 7.37 -0.49 12.35
N GLN A 324 8.49 -1.12 12.03
CA GLN A 324 9.80 -0.76 12.57
C GLN A 324 10.24 0.62 12.09
N SER A 325 10.12 0.92 10.79
CA SER A 325 10.44 2.24 10.25
C SER A 325 9.59 3.34 10.89
N ASP A 326 8.31 3.08 11.16
CA ASP A 326 7.44 4.06 11.81
C ASP A 326 7.79 4.26 13.29
N ARG A 327 8.23 3.23 14.01
CA ARG A 327 8.81 3.37 15.36
C ARG A 327 10.07 4.22 15.33
N GLU A 328 11.00 3.96 14.41
CA GLU A 328 12.22 4.74 14.27
C GLU A 328 11.92 6.21 13.95
N LYS A 329 10.92 6.49 13.09
CA LYS A 329 10.47 7.87 12.82
C LYS A 329 9.89 8.54 14.07
N LEU A 330 9.11 7.82 14.86
CA LEU A 330 8.55 8.34 16.12
C LEU A 330 9.66 8.66 17.11
N ASP A 331 10.63 7.77 17.30
CA ASP A 331 11.79 7.99 18.18
C ASP A 331 12.60 9.22 17.74
N LEU A 332 12.81 9.39 16.43
CA LEU A 332 13.48 10.58 15.89
C LEU A 332 12.68 11.86 16.13
N LEU A 333 11.35 11.83 15.97
CA LEU A 333 10.49 12.98 16.25
C LEU A 333 10.49 13.35 17.74
N GLU A 334 10.47 12.37 18.64
CA GLU A 334 10.58 12.60 20.08
C GLU A 334 11.93 13.23 20.44
N ARG A 335 13.02 12.74 19.85
CA ARG A 335 14.36 13.32 20.04
C ARG A 335 14.44 14.76 19.52
N ILE A 336 13.85 15.05 18.35
CA ILE A 336 13.78 16.42 17.82
C ILE A 336 12.98 17.34 18.75
N LYS A 337 11.84 16.88 19.27
CA LYS A 337 11.05 17.64 20.25
C LYS A 337 11.84 17.92 21.53
N ALA A 338 12.56 16.92 22.05
CA ALA A 338 13.41 17.10 23.23
C ALA A 338 14.55 18.10 22.98
N MET A 339 15.20 18.05 21.81
CA MET A 339 16.23 19.02 21.43
C MET A 339 15.65 20.44 21.29
N HIS A 340 14.48 20.60 20.68
CA HIS A 340 13.82 21.92 20.60
C HIS A 340 13.40 22.45 21.97
N ALA A 341 12.89 21.61 22.87
CA ALA A 341 12.59 22.03 24.24
C ALA A 341 13.87 22.53 24.94
N HIS A 342 14.97 21.80 24.80
CA HIS A 342 16.26 22.22 25.36
C HIS A 342 16.78 23.53 24.74
N GLU A 343 16.60 23.73 23.43
CA GLU A 343 16.95 24.97 22.75
C GLU A 343 16.14 26.16 23.29
N ILE A 344 14.83 25.98 23.51
CA ILE A 344 13.97 27.01 24.12
C ILE A 344 14.41 27.33 25.55
N ASP A 345 14.75 26.31 26.35
CA ASP A 345 15.26 26.51 27.70
C ASP A 345 16.57 27.32 27.71
N LEU A 346 17.49 26.99 26.80
CA LEU A 346 18.75 27.74 26.64
C LEU A 346 18.51 29.18 26.18
N GLN A 347 17.58 29.41 25.25
CA GLN A 347 17.19 30.75 24.81
C GLN A 347 16.62 31.56 25.99
N THR A 348 15.74 30.94 26.79
CA THR A 348 15.17 31.56 27.99
C THR A 348 16.26 31.92 29.01
N GLN A 349 17.22 31.02 29.24
CA GLN A 349 18.37 31.30 30.12
C GLN A 349 19.23 32.46 29.61
N LEU A 350 19.48 32.55 28.29
CA LEU A 350 20.22 33.66 27.70
C LEU A 350 19.46 34.99 27.86
N GLU A 351 18.15 35.00 27.61
CA GLU A 351 17.31 36.19 27.82
C GLU A 351 17.31 36.64 29.29
N ASP A 352 17.22 35.70 30.23
CA ASP A 352 17.25 36.00 31.66
C ASP A 352 18.61 36.53 32.11
N GLN A 353 19.71 36.00 31.56
CA GLN A 353 21.05 36.57 31.78
C GLN A 353 21.17 37.99 31.20
N GLN A 354 20.66 38.24 29.99
CA GLN A 354 20.65 39.57 29.40
C GLN A 354 19.83 40.56 30.24
N LYS A 355 18.64 40.16 30.71
CA LYS A 355 17.82 40.97 31.63
C LYS A 355 18.59 41.28 32.91
N LYS A 356 19.25 40.29 33.50
CA LYS A 356 20.09 40.48 34.69
C LYS A 356 21.21 41.48 34.44
N TRP A 357 21.97 41.35 33.36
CA TRP A 357 23.02 42.32 33.02
C TRP A 357 22.48 43.73 32.77
N CYS A 358 21.32 43.86 32.15
CA CYS A 358 20.65 45.15 31.99
C CYS A 358 20.28 45.80 33.33
N LEU A 359 19.79 45.01 34.29
CA LEU A 359 19.49 45.46 35.65
C LEU A 359 20.76 45.83 36.41
N ASP A 360 21.79 44.99 36.38
CA ASP A 360 23.09 45.23 37.03
C ASP A 360 23.75 46.49 36.47
N ARG A 361 23.74 46.68 35.14
CA ARG A 361 24.23 47.90 34.49
C ARG A 361 23.44 49.13 34.93
N SER A 362 22.12 49.04 34.99
CA SER A 362 21.27 50.14 35.45
C SER A 362 21.53 50.48 36.92
N HIS A 363 21.78 49.46 37.75
CA HIS A 363 22.14 49.61 39.16
C HIS A 363 23.50 50.31 39.31
N LEU A 364 24.52 49.89 38.57
CA LEU A 364 25.84 50.54 38.55
C LEU A 364 25.73 52.00 38.10
N HIS A 365 24.96 52.31 37.05
CA HIS A 365 24.72 53.70 36.64
C HIS A 365 23.95 54.51 37.69
N ALA A 366 23.05 53.90 38.46
CA ALA A 366 22.39 54.58 39.57
C ALA A 366 23.35 54.85 40.73
N GLN A 367 24.23 53.90 41.07
CA GLN A 367 25.27 54.08 42.07
C GLN A 367 26.28 55.17 41.66
N LEU A 368 26.75 55.16 40.41
CA LEU A 368 27.65 56.19 39.88
C LEU A 368 27.01 57.58 39.99
N ARG A 369 25.75 57.74 39.58
CA ARG A 369 25.03 59.02 39.72
C ARG A 369 24.87 59.45 41.18
N ALA A 370 24.68 58.51 42.10
CA ALA A 370 24.61 58.81 43.53
C ALA A 370 25.96 59.29 44.07
N LEU A 371 27.06 58.64 43.69
CA LEU A 371 28.41 59.04 44.04
C LEU A 371 28.79 60.39 43.42
N GLU A 372 28.46 60.63 42.16
CA GLU A 372 28.64 61.94 41.49
C GLU A 372 27.88 63.04 42.24
N LYS A 373 26.64 62.78 42.66
CA LYS A 373 25.86 63.73 43.46
C LYS A 373 26.48 63.99 44.83
N GLN A 374 26.97 62.96 45.52
CA GLN A 374 27.70 63.11 46.79
C GLN A 374 28.99 63.91 46.64
N LEU A 375 29.73 63.67 45.55
CA LEU A 375 30.94 64.43 45.22
C LEU A 375 30.58 65.89 44.96
N GLN A 376 29.52 66.16 44.20
CA GLN A 376 29.07 67.53 43.94
C GLN A 376 28.67 68.25 45.24
N THR A 377 27.90 67.61 46.11
CA THR A 377 27.53 68.22 47.40
C THR A 377 28.77 68.48 48.26
N ALA A 378 29.73 67.57 48.30
CA ALA A 378 30.98 67.77 49.03
C ALA A 378 31.83 68.89 48.43
N THR A 379 31.84 69.06 47.09
CA THR A 379 32.52 70.18 46.45
C THR A 379 31.83 71.52 46.72
N ASP A 380 30.50 71.55 46.72
CA ASP A 380 29.72 72.76 47.04
C ASP A 380 29.92 73.14 48.52
N GLU A 381 29.93 72.16 49.43
CA GLU A 381 30.28 72.36 50.84
C GLU A 381 31.72 72.86 51.03
N ALA A 382 32.69 72.31 50.29
CA ALA A 382 34.07 72.80 50.33
C ALA A 382 34.20 74.22 49.76
N GLN A 383 33.46 74.56 48.70
CA GLN A 383 33.44 75.90 48.12
C GLN A 383 32.79 76.91 49.06
N THR A 384 31.66 76.56 49.69
CA THR A 384 31.00 77.42 50.69
C THR A 384 31.88 77.61 51.92
N ALA A 385 32.57 76.56 52.38
CA ALA A 385 33.55 76.67 53.46
C ALA A 385 34.73 77.59 53.08
N ARG A 386 35.26 77.48 51.86
CA ARG A 386 36.31 78.39 51.34
C ARG A 386 35.82 79.84 51.26
N ALA A 387 34.62 80.07 50.72
CA ALA A 387 34.02 81.40 50.67
C ALA A 387 33.82 81.98 52.09
N ALA A 388 33.41 81.15 53.06
CA ALA A 388 33.31 81.55 54.46
C ALA A 388 34.70 81.89 55.06
N THR A 389 35.75 81.13 54.75
CA THR A 389 37.11 81.48 55.19
C THR A 389 37.62 82.77 54.54
N ASP A 390 37.32 83.00 53.26
CA ASP A 390 37.74 84.20 52.53
C ASP A 390 37.03 85.45 53.06
N THR A 391 35.72 85.35 53.32
CA THR A 391 34.96 86.44 53.97
C THR A 391 35.45 86.72 55.38
N LEU A 392 35.82 85.69 56.16
CA LEU A 392 36.46 85.88 57.47
C LEU A 392 37.85 86.53 57.35
N LEU A 393 38.65 86.17 56.34
CA LEU A 393 39.94 86.80 56.07
C LEU A 393 39.76 88.28 55.67
N GLN A 394 38.82 88.59 54.78
CA GLN A 394 38.49 89.96 54.42
C GLN A 394 37.96 90.77 55.61
N ALA A 395 37.12 90.17 56.46
CA ALA A 395 36.65 90.79 57.69
C ALA A 395 37.80 91.03 58.67
N LYS A 396 38.75 90.08 58.79
CA LYS A 396 39.97 90.24 59.58
C LYS A 396 40.84 91.37 59.03
N GLU A 397 41.03 91.45 57.71
CA GLU A 397 41.78 92.51 57.04
C GLU A 397 41.12 93.88 57.25
N SER A 398 39.81 93.98 57.01
CA SER A 398 38.98 95.17 57.32
C SER A 398 39.11 95.58 58.78
N MET A 399 38.99 94.64 59.71
CA MET A 399 39.15 94.91 61.14
C MET A 399 40.58 95.35 61.47
N SER A 400 41.59 94.76 60.83
CA SER A 400 42.99 95.18 61.00
C SER A 400 43.25 96.59 60.45
N GLN A 401 42.68 96.93 59.29
CA GLN A 401 42.72 98.29 58.74
C GLN A 401 42.02 99.26 59.69
N LYS A 402 40.86 98.87 60.24
CA LYS A 402 40.13 99.69 61.22
C LYS A 402 40.88 99.84 62.53
N ILE A 403 41.63 98.82 62.98
CA ILE A 403 42.55 98.92 64.12
C ILE A 403 43.69 99.90 63.80
N VAL A 404 44.24 99.88 62.59
CA VAL A 404 45.27 100.84 62.16
C VAL A 404 44.69 102.26 62.09
N GLU A 405 43.50 102.44 61.53
CA GLU A 405 42.78 103.72 61.51
C GLU A 405 42.45 104.23 62.91
N LEU A 406 41.96 103.36 63.80
CA LEU A 406 41.72 103.71 65.20
C LEU A 406 43.02 104.03 65.92
N ASN A 407 44.11 103.31 65.67
CA ASN A 407 45.43 103.65 66.21
C ASN A 407 45.95 104.98 65.64
N ALA A 408 45.66 105.30 64.37
CA ALA A 408 45.99 106.58 63.76
C ALA A 408 45.10 107.72 64.30
N ALA A 409 43.82 107.46 64.56
CA ALA A 409 42.88 108.37 65.20
C ALA A 409 43.21 108.57 66.68
N LEU A 410 43.71 107.53 67.36
CA LEU A 410 44.19 107.57 68.74
C LEU A 410 45.54 108.31 68.79
N ALA A 411 46.42 108.15 67.80
CA ALA A 411 47.62 108.97 67.62
C ALA A 411 47.27 110.45 67.34
N ALA A 412 46.27 110.71 66.50
CA ALA A 412 45.76 112.06 66.22
C ALA A 412 45.04 112.69 67.42
N ALA A 413 44.33 111.90 68.23
CA ALA A 413 43.69 112.33 69.47
C ALA A 413 44.72 112.54 70.60
N THR A 414 45.82 111.79 70.64
CA THR A 414 46.93 112.05 71.57
C THR A 414 47.77 113.29 71.21
N ALA A 415 47.67 113.81 69.99
CA ALA A 415 48.26 115.09 69.59
C ALA A 415 47.41 116.31 69.98
N ALA A 416 46.19 116.11 70.48
CA ALA A 416 45.27 117.17 70.91
C ALA A 416 44.81 116.98 72.38
N LYS A 417 45.75 117.19 73.30
CA LYS A 417 45.58 117.80 74.64
C LYS A 417 44.63 117.13 75.67
N VAL A 418 45.26 116.40 76.59
CA VAL A 418 45.06 116.36 78.07
C VAL A 418 43.99 117.32 78.65
N VAL A 419 42.90 116.76 79.22
CA VAL A 419 42.43 116.85 80.65
C VAL A 419 40.93 116.45 80.79
N VAL A 420 40.67 115.42 81.64
CA VAL A 420 39.43 115.10 82.44
C VAL A 420 38.18 114.59 81.70
N ALA A 421 37.36 113.65 82.18
CA ALA A 421 37.39 112.51 83.11
C ALA A 421 36.02 111.77 82.95
N THR A 422 35.95 110.50 83.41
CA THR A 422 34.76 109.73 83.83
C THR A 422 33.61 109.47 82.84
N SER A 423 33.27 108.19 82.57
CA SER A 423 32.18 107.49 83.30
C SER A 423 31.74 106.15 82.65
N SER A 424 31.63 105.14 83.52
CA SER A 424 30.63 104.06 83.60
C SER A 424 30.15 103.29 82.35
N ALA A 425 30.33 101.98 82.45
CA ALA A 425 29.53 100.95 81.80
C ALA A 425 28.01 101.12 81.98
N PRO A 426 27.22 100.61 81.03
CA PRO A 426 25.95 99.99 81.35
C PRO A 426 25.91 98.54 80.82
N GLY A 427 25.53 97.62 81.72
CA GLY A 427 25.01 96.32 81.30
C GLY A 427 23.68 96.51 80.56
N PRO A 428 23.28 95.52 79.75
CA PRO A 428 22.08 95.62 78.91
C PRO A 428 20.83 95.81 79.77
N SER A 429 19.98 96.72 79.30
CA SER A 429 18.75 97.12 79.96
C SER A 429 17.72 95.98 79.96
N ALA A 430 16.80 95.97 80.93
CA ALA A 430 15.73 94.97 81.02
C ALA A 430 14.84 94.88 79.76
N GLN A 431 14.86 95.91 78.90
CA GLN A 431 14.17 95.92 77.60
C GLN A 431 14.89 95.08 76.53
N GLU A 432 16.22 95.03 76.52
CA GLU A 432 16.98 94.19 75.58
C GLU A 432 16.92 92.71 75.95
N LEU A 433 16.91 92.39 77.25
CA LEU A 433 16.65 91.04 77.73
C LEU A 433 15.22 90.57 77.41
N ALA A 434 14.22 91.47 77.47
CA ALA A 434 12.84 91.14 77.07
C ALA A 434 12.72 90.87 75.56
N VAL A 435 13.38 91.66 74.70
CA VAL A 435 13.40 91.42 73.25
C VAL A 435 14.15 90.13 72.90
N GLN A 436 15.26 89.83 73.59
CA GLN A 436 15.94 88.55 73.46
C GLN A 436 15.04 87.39 73.91
N GLN A 437 14.35 87.53 75.04
CA GLN A 437 13.46 86.47 75.53
C GLN A 437 12.29 86.18 74.58
N VAL A 438 11.71 87.21 73.94
CA VAL A 438 10.66 87.03 72.91
C VAL A 438 11.21 86.36 71.65
N THR A 439 12.42 86.72 71.21
CA THR A 439 13.04 86.09 70.02
C THR A 439 13.44 84.64 70.28
N TRP A 440 13.95 84.31 71.46
CA TRP A 440 14.18 82.92 71.88
C TRP A 440 12.87 82.13 71.96
N GLN A 441 11.79 82.73 72.48
CA GLN A 441 10.48 82.08 72.53
C GLN A 441 9.92 81.80 71.14
N GLN A 442 10.05 82.74 70.20
CA GLN A 442 9.66 82.54 68.79
C GLN A 442 10.50 81.45 68.12
N ALA A 443 11.81 81.39 68.38
CA ALA A 443 12.67 80.34 67.84
C ALA A 443 12.32 78.94 68.41
N ILE A 444 11.90 78.87 69.68
CA ILE A 444 11.40 77.64 70.32
C ILE A 444 10.07 77.22 69.68
N ASP A 445 9.12 78.15 69.51
CA ASP A 445 7.82 77.87 68.90
C ASP A 445 7.96 77.40 67.44
N GLU A 446 8.86 78.00 66.66
CA GLU A 446 9.18 77.54 65.29
C GLU A 446 9.81 76.14 65.28
N ARG A 447 10.72 75.86 66.22
CA ARG A 447 11.35 74.54 66.35
C ARG A 447 10.32 73.47 66.71
N ASP A 448 9.41 73.78 67.62
CA ASP A 448 8.35 72.87 68.05
C ASP A 448 7.31 72.63 66.92
N LEU A 449 7.05 73.64 66.09
CA LEU A 449 6.19 73.50 64.91
C LEU A 449 6.84 72.60 63.84
N LYS A 450 8.17 72.73 63.64
CA LYS A 450 8.96 71.82 62.77
C LYS A 450 9.00 70.40 63.32
N LEU A 451 9.14 70.21 64.63
CA LEU A 451 9.08 68.89 65.27
C LEU A 451 7.71 68.22 65.06
N ARG A 452 6.60 68.95 65.24
CA ARG A 452 5.26 68.41 64.96
C ARG A 452 5.06 68.06 63.48
N ALA A 453 5.67 68.79 62.55
CA ALA A 453 5.62 68.47 61.12
C ALA A 453 6.40 67.19 60.80
N LEU A 454 7.58 67.00 61.40
CA LEU A 454 8.37 65.77 61.28
C LEU A 454 7.65 64.57 61.88
N ASP A 455 6.99 64.72 63.04
CA ASP A 455 6.20 63.63 63.64
C ASP A 455 5.06 63.18 62.72
N LYS A 456 4.40 64.11 62.03
CA LYS A 456 3.38 63.78 61.01
C LYS A 456 3.98 63.03 59.82
N GLN A 457 5.17 63.41 59.36
CA GLN A 457 5.89 62.69 58.29
C GLN A 457 6.30 61.28 58.72
N VAL A 458 6.76 61.11 59.97
CA VAL A 458 7.10 59.80 60.53
C VAL A 458 5.85 58.92 60.65
N LEU A 459 4.71 59.46 61.06
CA LEU A 459 3.44 58.72 61.09
C LEU A 459 2.98 58.31 59.68
N ALA A 460 3.08 59.20 58.70
CA ALA A 460 2.78 58.90 57.30
C ALA A 460 3.71 57.80 56.75
N ALA A 461 5.01 57.88 57.03
CA ALA A 461 5.98 56.86 56.63
C ALA A 461 5.70 55.50 57.30
N LYS A 462 5.31 55.49 58.58
CA LYS A 462 4.89 54.27 59.29
C LYS A 462 3.62 53.66 58.69
N LEU A 463 2.66 54.48 58.26
CA LEU A 463 1.45 53.99 57.58
C LEU A 463 1.77 53.39 56.21
N LEU A 464 2.61 54.04 55.40
CA LEU A 464 3.05 53.52 54.11
C LEU A 464 3.84 52.21 54.27
N ALA A 465 4.71 52.11 55.29
CA ALA A 465 5.43 50.87 55.60
C ALA A 465 4.50 49.73 56.04
N ARG A 466 3.41 50.04 56.78
CA ARG A 466 2.38 49.04 57.12
C ARG A 466 1.58 48.61 55.88
N GLN A 467 1.29 49.53 54.98
CA GLN A 467 0.60 49.23 53.73
C GLN A 467 1.45 48.33 52.82
N SER A 468 2.72 48.67 52.61
CA SER A 468 3.63 47.85 51.79
C SER A 468 3.86 46.47 52.39
N LYS A 469 3.89 46.35 53.73
CA LYS A 469 3.94 45.04 54.40
C LYS A 469 2.68 44.20 54.13
N LYS A 470 1.48 44.79 54.19
CA LYS A 470 0.23 44.09 53.86
C LYS A 470 0.19 43.66 52.39
N GLU A 471 0.61 44.52 51.47
CA GLU A 471 0.68 44.19 50.04
C GLU A 471 1.67 43.05 49.78
N LYS A 472 2.84 43.07 50.44
CA LYS A 472 3.81 41.96 50.37
C LYS A 472 3.24 40.65 50.89
N GLU A 473 2.53 40.67 52.02
CA GLU A 473 1.87 39.49 52.57
C GLU A 473 0.78 38.94 51.62
N GLN A 474 -0.01 39.81 50.99
CA GLN A 474 -1.00 39.41 49.98
C GLN A 474 -0.34 38.78 48.74
N MET A 475 0.75 39.35 48.24
CA MET A 475 1.49 38.79 47.11
C MET A 475 2.10 37.43 47.45
N LEU A 476 2.63 37.24 48.67
CA LEU A 476 3.12 35.94 49.13
C LEU A 476 1.99 34.90 49.18
N GLN A 477 0.82 35.27 49.70
CA GLN A 477 -0.35 34.37 49.69
C GLN A 477 -0.81 34.01 48.27
N GLN A 478 -0.72 34.93 47.30
CA GLN A 478 -1.03 34.64 45.90
C GLN A 478 0.01 33.70 45.28
N ILE A 479 1.31 33.92 45.54
CA ILE A 479 2.38 33.04 45.10
C ILE A 479 2.20 31.63 45.66
N ASP A 480 1.85 31.50 46.94
CA ASP A 480 1.64 30.19 47.56
C ASP A 480 0.40 29.49 46.99
N LYS A 481 -0.70 30.20 46.72
CA LYS A 481 -1.86 29.65 46.00
C LYS A 481 -1.51 29.20 44.57
N LEU A 482 -0.69 29.97 43.86
CA LEU A 482 -0.24 29.59 42.52
C LEU A 482 0.69 28.37 42.58
N ARG A 483 1.54 28.25 43.60
CA ARG A 483 2.37 27.06 43.83
C ARG A 483 1.55 25.83 44.14
N THR A 484 0.49 25.94 44.95
CA THR A 484 -0.41 24.80 45.21
C THR A 484 -1.17 24.39 43.95
N LEU A 485 -1.69 25.35 43.19
CA LEU A 485 -2.38 25.05 41.92
C LEU A 485 -1.43 24.44 40.88
N LEU A 486 -0.18 24.89 40.83
CA LEU A 486 0.84 24.30 39.95
C LEU A 486 1.19 22.86 40.40
N ALA A 487 1.27 22.61 41.71
CA ALA A 487 1.49 21.27 42.25
C ALA A 487 0.31 20.32 41.97
N ASP A 488 -0.92 20.82 42.03
CA ASP A 488 -2.14 20.03 41.73
C ASP A 488 -2.34 19.80 40.22
N ALA A 489 -1.93 20.75 39.38
CA ALA A 489 -2.05 20.66 37.92
C ALA A 489 -0.87 19.95 37.23
N ALA A 490 0.25 19.72 37.94
CA ALA A 490 1.37 18.97 37.41
C ALA A 490 0.99 17.50 37.19
N PRO A 491 1.21 16.94 35.97
CA PRO A 491 0.93 15.54 35.70
C PRO A 491 1.77 14.64 36.61
N LYS A 492 1.17 13.57 37.16
CA LYS A 492 1.86 12.56 37.97
C LYS A 492 2.92 11.86 37.10
N THR A 493 4.12 12.39 37.09
CA THR A 493 5.27 11.76 36.43
C THR A 493 5.77 10.59 37.28
N GLU A 494 6.38 9.59 36.63
CA GLU A 494 6.91 8.39 37.29
C GLU A 494 7.91 8.72 38.42
N ALA A 495 8.62 9.84 38.33
CA ALA A 495 9.49 10.35 39.39
C ALA A 495 8.71 10.78 40.67
N SER A 496 7.51 11.34 40.52
CA SER A 496 6.62 11.71 41.63
C SER A 496 5.98 10.47 42.29
N ALA A 497 5.66 9.46 41.47
CA ALA A 497 5.19 8.16 41.96
C ALA A 497 6.29 7.41 42.73
N LEU A 498 7.53 7.45 42.23
CA LEU A 498 8.70 6.87 42.90
C LEU A 498 9.05 7.61 44.19
N LEU A 499 9.01 8.95 44.23
CA LEU A 499 9.22 9.73 45.46
C LEU A 499 8.11 9.51 46.50
N SER A 500 6.86 9.31 46.05
CA SER A 500 5.74 8.96 46.93
C SER A 500 5.86 7.54 47.48
N GLN A 501 6.32 6.57 46.66
CA GLN A 501 6.68 5.23 47.12
C GLN A 501 7.89 5.25 48.06
N LEU A 502 8.88 6.10 47.81
CA LEU A 502 10.05 6.24 48.68
C LEU A 502 9.64 6.82 50.04
N LYS A 503 8.79 7.87 50.06
CA LYS A 503 8.22 8.40 51.31
C LYS A 503 7.38 7.38 52.06
N ALA A 504 6.52 6.63 51.35
CA ALA A 504 5.72 5.57 51.96
C ALA A 504 6.57 4.37 52.45
N SER A 505 7.76 4.16 51.89
CA SER A 505 8.72 3.15 52.34
C SER A 505 9.54 3.62 53.54
N THR A 506 9.84 4.92 53.65
CA THR A 506 10.51 5.52 54.81
C THR A 506 9.58 5.66 56.03
N GLU A 507 8.25 5.71 55.82
CA GLU A 507 7.25 5.72 56.90
C GLU A 507 6.72 4.32 57.28
N ARG A 508 7.19 3.23 56.66
CA ARG A 508 6.92 1.87 57.15
C ARG A 508 7.92 1.50 58.25
N PRO A 509 7.49 1.32 59.51
CA PRO A 509 8.37 0.80 60.54
C PRO A 509 8.77 -0.63 60.17
N SER A 510 10.06 -0.93 60.25
CA SER A 510 10.63 -2.26 60.12
C SER A 510 10.15 -3.15 61.27
N THR A 511 8.96 -3.74 61.15
CA THR A 511 8.61 -4.96 61.87
C THR A 511 9.01 -6.14 61.00
N ASP A 512 10.29 -6.47 61.00
CA ASP A 512 10.74 -7.86 60.95
C ASP A 512 12.26 -7.92 61.09
N GLY A 513 12.68 -8.46 62.23
CA GLY A 513 14.06 -8.55 62.69
C GLY A 513 14.14 -9.39 63.97
N SER A 514 13.78 -10.67 63.83
CA SER A 514 14.31 -11.86 64.53
C SER A 514 14.66 -11.82 66.04
N GLY A 515 14.00 -12.69 66.80
CA GLY A 515 14.70 -13.81 67.46
C GLY A 515 14.87 -13.75 68.98
N SER A 516 13.96 -14.41 69.71
CA SER A 516 14.19 -15.36 70.82
C SER A 516 12.86 -15.84 71.39
#